data_AF-A0A061NNX1-F1
#
_entry.id   AF-A0A061NNX1-F1
#
_cell.length_a   1.000
_cell.length_b   1.000
_cell.length_c   1.000
_cell.angle_alpha   90.00
_cell.angle_beta   90.00
_cell.angle_gamma   90.00
#
_symmetry.space_group_name_H-M   'P 1'
#
loop_
_entity.id
_entity.type
_entity.pdbx_description
1 polymer ?
#
loop_
_entity_poly.entity_id
_entity_poly.type
_entity_poly.pdbx_seq_one_letter_code
_entity_poly.pdbx_strand_id
1 'polypeptide(L)'
;MKGNGTSLKSKMFLALTFIIFCFLLGFLLIFLLIRQMDAQVEQLSEWNDYALQAQEVSSTFQEKYIFINNIYLYDEPDYSRFHTLDERMDTILLNLEAAIENEEAQSALERLQFFNEMFNTRVQQYVTLEIVPSSSTLDGFSYLNAEMRTYASELEDYFNLNAERSEQEMQAAMQQAVIGSLLVFVIATSIGSVIFWVVAQRISMIIRKISNRARRVASGDLSRADLPVKGRDELSQLAQNINLMTNQLRSMIVKLSGASQTITSSSQELVATTTDVNSGAETVTYSVQHIAEQQSELHESINRSKQTFTIMDQEIEHAASSLQTIVTDNEQSYDQVS
;
A
#
# COMPACT_ATOMS: atom_id res chain seq x y z
N MET A 1 -14.29 -10.95 24.62
CA MET A 1 -14.55 -10.97 23.16
C MET A 1 -13.30 -10.52 22.42
N LYS A 2 -12.57 -11.45 21.77
CA LYS A 2 -11.35 -11.17 21.01
C LYS A 2 -11.73 -10.65 19.62
N GLY A 3 -11.83 -9.34 19.46
CA GLY A 3 -11.99 -8.73 18.14
C GLY A 3 -10.70 -8.85 17.31
N ASN A 4 -10.75 -9.58 16.20
CA ASN A 4 -9.66 -9.70 15.23
C ASN A 4 -9.19 -8.30 14.78
N GLY A 5 -8.06 -7.83 15.30
CA GLY A 5 -7.41 -6.66 14.74
C GLY A 5 -6.52 -7.10 13.58
N THR A 6 -6.77 -6.58 12.38
CA THR A 6 -6.01 -6.91 11.18
C THR A 6 -4.58 -6.35 11.27
N SER A 7 -3.61 -7.16 10.86
CA SER A 7 -2.20 -6.75 10.77
C SER A 7 -2.01 -5.61 9.76
N LEU A 8 -0.91 -4.87 9.87
CA LEU A 8 -0.51 -3.84 8.91
C LEU A 8 -0.43 -4.43 7.50
N LYS A 9 0.17 -5.62 7.37
CA LYS A 9 0.21 -6.37 6.12
C LYS A 9 -1.20 -6.63 5.57
N SER A 10 -2.14 -7.06 6.42
CA SER A 10 -3.53 -7.30 6.02
C SER A 10 -4.24 -6.02 5.57
N LYS A 11 -4.00 -4.88 6.22
CA LYS A 11 -4.55 -3.57 5.79
C LYS A 11 -3.99 -3.12 4.45
N MET A 12 -2.68 -3.27 4.24
CA MET A 12 -2.03 -2.96 2.96
C MET A 12 -2.54 -3.87 1.84
N PHE A 13 -2.68 -5.18 2.13
CA PHE A 13 -3.23 -6.13 1.17
C PHE A 13 -4.68 -5.80 0.84
N LEU A 14 -5.52 -5.49 1.82
CA LEU A 14 -6.90 -5.08 1.60
C LEU A 14 -7.00 -3.83 0.71
N ALA A 15 -6.17 -2.82 0.95
CA ALA A 15 -6.10 -1.63 0.10
C ALA A 15 -5.68 -1.96 -1.33
N LEU A 16 -4.68 -2.82 -1.50
CA LEU A 16 -4.23 -3.28 -2.82
C LEU A 16 -5.32 -4.10 -3.54
N THR A 17 -5.94 -5.06 -2.85
CA THR A 17 -7.04 -5.87 -3.39
C THR A 17 -8.22 -4.99 -3.79
N PHE A 18 -8.55 -3.97 -3.00
CA PHE A 18 -9.60 -3.02 -3.34
C PHE A 18 -9.25 -2.22 -4.61
N ILE A 19 -8.01 -1.74 -4.74
CA ILE A 19 -7.55 -1.06 -5.96
C ILE A 19 -7.65 -1.98 -7.17
N ILE A 20 -7.13 -3.21 -7.06
CA ILE A 20 -7.20 -4.21 -8.13
C ILE A 20 -8.67 -4.52 -8.47
N PHE A 21 -9.53 -4.65 -7.48
CA PHE A 21 -10.96 -4.88 -7.68
C PHE A 21 -11.62 -3.73 -8.46
N CYS A 22 -11.30 -2.47 -8.13
CA CYS A 22 -11.77 -1.31 -8.89
C CYS A 22 -11.29 -1.35 -10.35
N PHE A 23 -10.03 -1.72 -10.59
CA PHE A 23 -9.50 -1.87 -11.95
C PHE A 23 -10.17 -3.02 -12.71
N LEU A 24 -10.41 -4.17 -12.07
CA LEU A 24 -11.11 -5.30 -12.68
C LEU A 24 -12.56 -4.97 -13.02
N LEU A 25 -13.26 -4.27 -12.13
CA LEU A 25 -14.62 -3.81 -12.39
C LEU A 25 -14.67 -2.81 -13.54
N GLY A 26 -13.67 -1.93 -13.62
CA GLY A 26 -13.52 -1.02 -14.76
C GLY A 26 -13.23 -1.74 -16.07
N PHE A 27 -12.35 -2.74 -16.05
CA PHE A 27 -12.07 -3.59 -17.21
C PHE A 27 -13.33 -4.35 -17.67
N LEU A 28 -14.11 -4.89 -16.73
CA LEU A 28 -15.38 -5.56 -17.02
C LEU A 28 -16.37 -4.61 -17.70
N LEU A 29 -16.51 -3.37 -17.22
CA LEU A 29 -17.36 -2.37 -17.84
C LEU A 29 -16.90 -2.03 -19.26
N ILE A 30 -15.59 -1.83 -19.46
CA ILE A 30 -15.03 -1.58 -20.80
C ILE A 30 -15.31 -2.77 -21.74
N PHE A 31 -15.13 -3.99 -21.24
CA PHE A 31 -15.43 -5.20 -22.02
C PHE A 31 -16.89 -5.27 -22.45
N LEU A 32 -17.83 -4.90 -21.58
CA LEU A 32 -19.26 -4.84 -21.92
C LEU A 32 -19.57 -3.74 -22.96
N LEU A 33 -18.91 -2.58 -22.86
CA LEU A 33 -19.06 -1.50 -23.84
C LEU A 33 -18.54 -1.91 -25.23
N ILE A 34 -17.40 -2.60 -25.30
CA ILE A 34 -16.85 -3.11 -26.56
C ILE A 34 -17.78 -4.17 -27.17
N ARG A 35 -18.30 -5.09 -26.35
CA ARG A 35 -19.28 -6.10 -26.79
C ARG A 35 -20.53 -5.49 -27.42
N GLN A 36 -20.96 -4.32 -26.96
CA GLN A 36 -22.09 -3.61 -27.54
C GLN A 36 -21.75 -3.02 -28.92
N MET A 37 -20.49 -2.61 -29.14
CA MET A 37 -20.05 -2.07 -30.43
C MET A 37 -19.99 -3.12 -31.53
N ASP A 38 -19.70 -4.39 -31.21
CA ASP A 38 -19.64 -5.46 -32.22
C ASP A 38 -20.95 -5.55 -33.03
N ALA A 39 -22.09 -5.45 -32.36
CA ALA A 39 -23.41 -5.49 -33.02
C ALA A 39 -23.66 -4.26 -33.94
N GLN A 40 -23.16 -3.08 -33.56
CA GLN A 40 -23.31 -1.87 -34.38
C GLN A 40 -22.39 -1.87 -35.59
N VAL A 41 -21.19 -2.45 -35.45
CA VAL A 41 -20.26 -2.63 -36.58
C VAL A 41 -20.83 -3.60 -37.60
N GLU A 42 -21.44 -4.70 -37.13
CA GLU A 42 -22.12 -5.68 -38.01
C GLU A 42 -23.28 -5.03 -38.77
N GLN A 43 -24.15 -4.30 -38.05
CA GLN A 43 -25.27 -3.57 -38.66
C GLN A 43 -24.81 -2.53 -39.69
N LEU A 44 -23.75 -1.76 -39.39
CA LEU A 44 -23.18 -0.80 -40.34
C LEU A 44 -22.65 -1.51 -41.60
N SER A 45 -22.00 -2.65 -41.43
CA SER A 45 -21.50 -3.45 -42.55
C SER A 45 -22.64 -3.95 -43.44
N GLU A 46 -23.74 -4.42 -42.85
CA GLU A 46 -24.93 -4.87 -43.59
C GLU A 46 -25.55 -3.73 -44.39
N TRP A 47 -25.82 -2.58 -43.76
CA TRP A 47 -26.39 -1.42 -44.46
C TRP A 47 -25.50 -0.89 -45.58
N ASN A 48 -24.18 -0.91 -45.39
CA ASN A 48 -23.24 -0.52 -46.44
C ASN A 48 -23.24 -1.51 -47.61
N ASP A 49 -23.41 -2.82 -47.35
CA ASP A 49 -23.55 -3.83 -48.41
C ASP A 49 -24.86 -3.63 -49.20
N TYR A 50 -25.98 -3.37 -48.50
CA TYR A 50 -27.25 -3.07 -49.18
C TYR A 50 -27.20 -1.76 -49.97
N ALA A 51 -26.51 -0.73 -49.49
CA ALA A 51 -26.31 0.51 -50.24
C ALA A 51 -25.53 0.28 -51.54
N LEU A 52 -24.48 -0.56 -51.49
CA LEU A 52 -23.72 -0.97 -52.68
C LEU A 52 -24.60 -1.77 -53.66
N GLN A 53 -25.41 -2.70 -53.15
CA GLN A 53 -26.34 -3.48 -53.96
C GLN A 53 -27.43 -2.60 -54.60
N ALA A 54 -27.95 -1.59 -53.88
CA ALA A 54 -28.91 -0.63 -54.42
C ALA A 54 -28.30 0.23 -55.54
N GLN A 55 -27.05 0.68 -55.36
CA GLN A 55 -26.29 1.34 -56.43
C GLN A 55 -26.12 0.42 -57.65
N GLU A 56 -25.91 -0.88 -57.41
CA GLU A 56 -25.72 -1.89 -58.44
C GLU A 56 -26.98 -2.13 -59.29
N VAL A 57 -28.18 -1.86 -58.76
CA VAL A 57 -29.43 -1.87 -59.53
C VAL A 57 -29.33 -0.91 -60.71
N SER A 58 -28.96 0.35 -60.45
CA SER A 58 -28.87 1.34 -61.54
C SER A 58 -27.78 0.98 -62.55
N SER A 59 -26.61 0.48 -62.11
CA SER A 59 -25.53 0.12 -63.04
C SER A 59 -25.88 -1.12 -63.86
N THR A 60 -26.45 -2.14 -63.24
CA THR A 60 -26.84 -3.38 -63.91
C THR A 60 -27.96 -3.12 -64.91
N PHE A 61 -28.95 -2.30 -64.55
CA PHE A 61 -29.99 -1.91 -65.50
C PHE A 61 -29.43 -1.09 -66.67
N GLN A 62 -28.50 -0.16 -66.40
CA GLN A 62 -27.85 0.62 -67.45
C GLN A 62 -27.07 -0.29 -68.42
N GLU A 63 -26.43 -1.36 -67.95
CA GLU A 63 -25.80 -2.37 -68.82
C GLU A 63 -26.83 -3.11 -69.67
N LYS A 64 -27.97 -3.53 -69.09
CA LYS A 64 -29.09 -4.15 -69.82
C LYS A 64 -29.64 -3.19 -70.90
N TYR A 65 -29.78 -1.91 -70.59
CA TYR A 65 -30.22 -0.87 -71.51
C TYR A 65 -29.23 -0.63 -72.65
N ILE A 66 -27.92 -0.56 -72.35
CA ILE A 66 -26.86 -0.41 -73.37
C ILE A 66 -26.85 -1.63 -74.31
N PHE A 67 -27.01 -2.84 -73.76
CA PHE A 67 -27.05 -4.07 -74.55
C PHE A 67 -28.16 -4.00 -75.62
N ILE A 68 -29.41 -3.72 -75.21
CA ILE A 68 -30.52 -3.67 -76.17
C ILE A 68 -30.38 -2.49 -77.14
N ASN A 69 -29.86 -1.35 -76.68
CA ASN A 69 -29.68 -0.19 -77.54
C ASN A 69 -28.59 -0.39 -78.59
N ASN A 70 -27.55 -1.18 -78.29
CA ASN A 70 -26.45 -1.40 -79.23
C ASN A 70 -26.58 -2.71 -80.02
N ILE A 71 -27.67 -3.46 -79.84
CA ILE A 71 -27.83 -4.79 -80.44
C ILE A 71 -27.72 -4.77 -81.97
N TYR A 72 -28.12 -3.67 -82.61
CA TYR A 72 -28.05 -3.49 -84.06
C TYR A 72 -26.63 -3.28 -84.60
N LEU A 73 -25.66 -3.01 -83.72
CA LEU A 73 -24.26 -2.76 -84.09
C LEU A 73 -23.44 -4.05 -84.20
N TYR A 74 -23.99 -5.20 -83.79
CA TYR A 74 -23.31 -6.48 -83.75
C TYR A 74 -23.92 -7.44 -84.76
N ASP A 75 -23.07 -8.09 -85.57
CA ASP A 75 -23.50 -9.12 -86.52
C ASP A 75 -24.04 -10.37 -85.80
N GLU A 76 -23.49 -10.72 -84.63
CA GLU A 76 -23.94 -11.80 -83.75
C GLU A 76 -24.02 -11.30 -82.30
N PRO A 77 -25.21 -10.85 -81.83
CA PRO A 77 -25.38 -10.40 -80.45
C PRO A 77 -25.20 -11.54 -79.43
N ASP A 78 -24.40 -11.31 -78.39
CA ASP A 78 -24.26 -12.24 -77.26
C ASP A 78 -25.44 -12.13 -76.28
N TYR A 79 -26.51 -12.86 -76.57
CA TYR A 79 -27.70 -12.91 -75.72
C TYR A 79 -27.45 -13.56 -74.34
N SER A 80 -26.39 -14.34 -74.17
CA SER A 80 -26.05 -14.97 -72.88
C SER A 80 -25.65 -13.92 -71.83
N ARG A 81 -25.03 -12.82 -72.28
CA ARG A 81 -24.72 -11.67 -71.42
C ARG A 81 -25.97 -11.03 -70.84
N PHE A 82 -27.06 -10.93 -71.62
CA PHE A 82 -28.33 -10.40 -71.15
C PHE A 82 -28.89 -11.26 -70.02
N HIS A 83 -28.92 -12.58 -70.20
CA HIS A 83 -29.38 -13.52 -69.16
C HIS A 83 -28.55 -13.41 -67.88
N THR A 84 -27.22 -13.26 -67.99
CA THR A 84 -26.35 -13.08 -66.82
C THR A 84 -26.67 -11.79 -66.06
N LEU A 85 -26.89 -10.68 -66.77
CA LEU A 85 -27.28 -9.42 -66.15
C LEU A 85 -28.67 -9.49 -65.52
N ASP A 86 -29.55 -10.30 -66.09
CA ASP A 86 -30.90 -10.50 -65.57
C ASP A 86 -30.91 -11.30 -64.28
N GLU A 87 -30.23 -12.45 -64.25
CA GLU A 87 -30.06 -13.26 -63.03
C GLU A 87 -29.39 -12.45 -61.91
N ARG A 88 -28.41 -11.60 -62.26
CA ARG A 88 -27.76 -10.68 -61.32
C ARG A 88 -28.75 -9.67 -60.77
N MET A 89 -29.56 -9.04 -61.61
CA MET A 89 -30.60 -8.09 -61.18
C MET A 89 -31.59 -8.76 -60.22
N ASP A 90 -32.09 -9.95 -60.57
CA ASP A 90 -33.04 -10.69 -59.72
C ASP A 90 -32.43 -11.03 -58.35
N THR A 91 -31.15 -11.42 -58.34
CA THR A 91 -30.42 -11.69 -57.09
C THR A 91 -30.29 -10.44 -56.21
N ILE A 92 -29.94 -9.29 -56.81
CA ILE A 92 -29.83 -8.02 -56.09
C ILE A 92 -31.20 -7.63 -55.50
N LEU A 93 -32.25 -7.62 -56.32
CA LEU A 93 -33.59 -7.22 -55.88
C LEU A 93 -34.12 -8.12 -54.76
N LEU A 94 -33.86 -9.43 -54.83
CA LEU A 94 -34.21 -10.38 -53.78
C LEU A 94 -33.47 -10.09 -52.46
N ASN A 95 -32.16 -9.79 -52.52
CA ASN A 95 -31.38 -9.47 -51.33
C ASN A 95 -31.84 -8.16 -50.67
N LEU A 96 -32.17 -7.15 -51.48
CA LEU A 96 -32.67 -5.87 -50.99
C LEU A 96 -34.05 -6.02 -50.33
N GLU A 97 -34.93 -6.87 -50.89
CA GLU A 97 -36.25 -7.15 -50.33
C GLU A 97 -36.19 -7.62 -48.86
N ALA A 98 -35.19 -8.44 -48.52
CA ALA A 98 -35.02 -8.98 -47.17
C ALA A 98 -34.69 -7.90 -46.12
N ALA A 99 -34.24 -6.71 -46.54
CA ALA A 99 -33.77 -5.63 -45.67
C ALA A 99 -34.73 -4.42 -45.59
N ILE A 100 -35.80 -4.43 -46.38
CA ILE A 100 -36.74 -3.32 -46.46
C ILE A 100 -37.89 -3.52 -45.46
N GLU A 101 -38.02 -2.57 -44.53
CA GLU A 101 -39.16 -2.49 -43.61
C GLU A 101 -40.05 -1.26 -43.89
N ASN A 102 -39.53 -0.28 -44.64
CA ASN A 102 -40.19 0.99 -44.89
C ASN A 102 -41.17 0.89 -46.09
N GLU A 103 -42.39 1.41 -45.92
CA GLU A 103 -43.44 1.36 -46.95
C GLU A 103 -43.05 2.06 -48.27
N GLU A 104 -42.32 3.18 -48.21
CA GLU A 104 -41.88 3.92 -49.40
C GLU A 104 -40.81 3.14 -50.16
N ALA A 105 -39.82 2.60 -49.45
CA ALA A 105 -38.79 1.74 -50.03
C ALA A 105 -39.37 0.43 -50.61
N GLN A 106 -40.37 -0.16 -49.95
CA GLN A 106 -41.08 -1.33 -50.45
C GLN A 106 -41.80 -1.01 -51.76
N SER A 107 -42.50 0.14 -51.82
CA SER A 107 -43.13 0.61 -53.05
C SER A 107 -42.11 0.85 -54.17
N ALA A 108 -40.95 1.44 -53.87
CA ALA A 108 -39.88 1.65 -54.86
C ALA A 108 -39.34 0.31 -55.39
N LEU A 109 -39.12 -0.68 -54.51
CA LEU A 109 -38.71 -2.03 -54.90
C LEU A 109 -39.76 -2.70 -55.82
N GLU A 110 -41.04 -2.66 -55.45
CA GLU A 110 -42.12 -3.24 -56.26
C GLU A 110 -42.19 -2.58 -57.66
N ARG A 111 -41.96 -1.26 -57.73
CA ARG A 111 -41.88 -0.53 -59.00
C ARG A 111 -40.67 -0.98 -59.84
N LEU A 112 -39.50 -1.15 -59.21
CA LEU A 112 -38.31 -1.67 -59.89
C LEU A 112 -38.53 -3.08 -60.44
N GLN A 113 -39.09 -3.99 -59.63
CA GLN A 113 -39.42 -5.35 -60.05
C GLN A 113 -40.39 -5.33 -61.25
N PHE A 114 -41.45 -4.52 -61.18
CA PHE A 114 -42.42 -4.36 -62.26
C PHE A 114 -41.78 -3.84 -63.55
N PHE A 115 -40.98 -2.76 -63.48
CA PHE A 115 -40.34 -2.20 -64.67
C PHE A 115 -39.24 -3.11 -65.23
N ASN A 116 -38.51 -3.83 -64.37
CA ASN A 116 -37.54 -4.85 -64.77
C ASN A 116 -38.23 -6.00 -65.52
N GLU A 117 -39.33 -6.54 -65.00
CA GLU A 117 -40.10 -7.60 -65.66
C GLU A 117 -40.68 -7.15 -67.00
N MET A 118 -41.23 -5.93 -67.07
CA MET A 118 -41.71 -5.35 -68.33
C MET A 118 -40.58 -5.18 -69.34
N PHE A 119 -39.40 -4.71 -68.90
CA PHE A 119 -38.21 -4.58 -69.73
C PHE A 119 -37.78 -5.95 -70.27
N ASN A 120 -37.65 -6.95 -69.40
CA ASN A 120 -37.25 -8.31 -69.75
C ASN A 120 -38.21 -8.97 -70.72
N THR A 121 -39.51 -8.90 -70.44
CA THR A 121 -40.55 -9.46 -71.31
C THR A 121 -40.48 -8.84 -72.71
N ARG A 122 -40.24 -7.53 -72.80
CA ARG A 122 -40.10 -6.85 -74.08
C ARG A 122 -38.80 -7.21 -74.79
N VAL A 123 -37.67 -7.28 -74.08
CA VAL A 123 -36.38 -7.72 -74.65
C VAL A 123 -36.47 -9.15 -75.15
N GLN A 124 -37.11 -10.06 -74.40
CA GLN A 124 -37.22 -11.48 -74.72
C GLN A 124 -37.86 -11.75 -76.09
N GLN A 125 -38.77 -10.86 -76.54
CA GLN A 125 -39.35 -10.95 -77.89
C GLN A 125 -38.29 -10.82 -78.99
N TYR A 126 -37.30 -9.94 -78.78
CA TYR A 126 -36.20 -9.71 -79.72
C TYR A 126 -35.12 -10.79 -79.61
N VAL A 127 -34.83 -11.23 -78.38
CA VAL A 127 -33.88 -12.33 -78.10
C VAL A 127 -34.35 -13.64 -78.72
N THR A 128 -35.61 -14.03 -78.47
CA THR A 128 -36.15 -15.33 -78.90
C THR A 128 -36.31 -15.41 -80.42
N LEU A 129 -36.67 -14.30 -81.06
CA LEU A 129 -36.85 -14.23 -82.51
C LEU A 129 -35.56 -13.86 -83.24
N GLU A 130 -34.48 -13.56 -82.52
CA GLU A 130 -33.19 -13.07 -83.04
C GLU A 130 -33.35 -11.88 -84.01
N ILE A 131 -34.24 -10.94 -83.65
CA ILE A 131 -34.54 -9.76 -84.48
C ILE A 131 -34.09 -8.47 -83.80
N VAL A 132 -33.65 -7.51 -84.63
CA VAL A 132 -33.26 -6.18 -84.17
C VAL A 132 -34.50 -5.29 -83.95
N PRO A 133 -34.64 -4.60 -82.79
CA PRO A 133 -35.75 -3.69 -82.52
C PRO A 133 -35.76 -2.46 -83.44
N SER A 134 -36.95 -1.97 -83.78
CA SER A 134 -37.13 -0.71 -84.52
C SER A 134 -36.74 0.51 -83.67
N SER A 135 -36.47 1.66 -84.30
CA SER A 135 -36.21 2.92 -83.58
C SER A 135 -37.35 3.30 -82.62
N SER A 136 -38.61 3.19 -83.05
CA SER A 136 -39.78 3.42 -82.19
C SER A 136 -39.88 2.44 -81.02
N THR A 137 -39.31 1.24 -81.14
CA THR A 137 -39.22 0.29 -80.03
C THR A 137 -38.16 0.73 -79.03
N LEU A 138 -37.00 1.18 -79.52
CA LEU A 138 -35.91 1.70 -78.69
C LEU A 138 -36.36 2.91 -77.86
N ASP A 139 -37.19 3.81 -78.42
CA ASP A 139 -37.81 4.91 -77.68
C ASP A 139 -38.63 4.43 -76.46
N GLY A 140 -39.32 3.29 -76.59
CA GLY A 140 -40.09 2.70 -75.49
C GLY A 140 -39.22 2.19 -74.33
N PHE A 141 -37.99 1.76 -74.61
CA PHE A 141 -37.03 1.37 -73.57
C PHE A 141 -36.47 2.59 -72.83
N SER A 142 -36.43 3.77 -73.46
CA SER A 142 -35.96 4.99 -72.81
C SER A 142 -36.83 5.41 -71.63
N TYR A 143 -38.15 5.21 -71.73
CA TYR A 143 -39.09 5.44 -70.64
C TYR A 143 -38.84 4.48 -69.47
N LEU A 144 -38.69 3.18 -69.75
CA LEU A 144 -38.36 2.18 -68.73
C LEU A 144 -37.04 2.50 -68.04
N ASN A 145 -36.04 2.97 -68.79
CA ASN A 145 -34.77 3.41 -68.21
C ASN A 145 -34.91 4.63 -67.30
N ALA A 146 -35.74 5.60 -67.67
CA ALA A 146 -35.99 6.78 -66.82
C ALA A 146 -36.69 6.39 -65.50
N GLU A 147 -37.71 5.53 -65.56
CA GLU A 147 -38.41 5.03 -64.37
C GLU A 147 -37.48 4.19 -63.49
N MET A 148 -36.72 3.25 -64.08
CA MET A 148 -35.74 2.43 -63.34
C MET A 148 -34.71 3.28 -62.61
N ARG A 149 -34.16 4.31 -63.27
CA ARG A 149 -33.21 5.23 -62.61
C ARG A 149 -33.86 6.01 -61.46
N THR A 150 -35.15 6.35 -61.57
CA THR A 150 -35.88 7.08 -60.53
C THR A 150 -36.04 6.22 -59.29
N TYR A 151 -36.64 5.04 -59.41
CA TYR A 151 -36.85 4.17 -58.25
C TYR A 151 -35.57 3.53 -57.72
N ALA A 152 -34.55 3.32 -58.56
CA ALA A 152 -33.23 2.87 -58.11
C ALA A 152 -32.56 3.94 -57.25
N SER A 153 -32.69 5.22 -57.62
CA SER A 153 -32.22 6.34 -56.80
C SER A 153 -32.97 6.41 -55.47
N GLU A 154 -34.29 6.18 -55.46
CA GLU A 154 -35.08 6.16 -54.21
C GLU A 154 -34.62 5.04 -53.26
N LEU A 155 -34.36 3.83 -53.78
CA LEU A 155 -33.79 2.74 -52.97
C LEU A 155 -32.36 3.06 -52.51
N GLU A 156 -31.51 3.59 -53.39
CA GLU A 156 -30.15 3.99 -53.06
C GLU A 156 -30.14 5.01 -51.92
N ASP A 157 -31.00 6.03 -51.99
CA ASP A 157 -31.16 7.04 -50.93
C ASP A 157 -31.63 6.41 -49.60
N TYR A 158 -32.56 5.46 -49.65
CA TYR A 158 -33.01 4.73 -48.46
C TYR A 158 -31.88 3.95 -47.77
N PHE A 159 -31.12 3.16 -48.53
CA PHE A 159 -30.03 2.36 -47.96
C PHE A 159 -28.87 3.23 -47.49
N ASN A 160 -28.52 4.29 -48.24
CA ASN A 160 -27.50 5.27 -47.82
C ASN A 160 -27.89 5.99 -46.53
N LEU A 161 -29.16 6.40 -46.39
CA LEU A 161 -29.62 7.06 -45.17
C LEU A 161 -29.54 6.15 -43.94
N ASN A 162 -29.86 4.87 -44.10
CA ASN A 162 -29.74 3.91 -43.01
C ASN A 162 -28.28 3.54 -42.70
N ALA A 163 -27.41 3.46 -43.70
CA ALA A 163 -25.97 3.32 -43.51
C ALA A 163 -25.40 4.52 -42.74
N GLU A 164 -25.77 5.76 -43.10
CA GLU A 164 -25.35 6.97 -42.40
C GLU A 164 -25.87 7.00 -40.95
N ARG A 165 -27.13 6.61 -40.71
CA ARG A 165 -27.67 6.47 -39.35
C ARG A 165 -26.89 5.45 -38.53
N SER A 166 -26.60 4.28 -39.11
CA SER A 166 -25.80 3.24 -38.45
C SER A 166 -24.38 3.72 -38.16
N GLU A 167 -23.80 4.54 -39.04
CA GLU A 167 -22.48 5.16 -38.80
C GLU A 167 -22.53 6.15 -37.64
N GLN A 168 -23.55 7.02 -37.60
CA GLN A 168 -23.73 7.98 -36.50
C GLN A 168 -23.95 7.28 -35.15
N GLU A 169 -24.74 6.21 -35.14
CA GLU A 169 -24.96 5.40 -33.93
C GLU A 169 -23.67 4.72 -33.46
N MET A 170 -22.88 4.16 -34.38
CA MET A 170 -21.56 3.59 -34.08
C MET A 170 -20.59 4.65 -33.54
N GLN A 171 -20.52 5.82 -34.15
CA GLN A 171 -19.68 6.92 -33.68
C GLN A 171 -20.11 7.41 -32.30
N ALA A 172 -21.42 7.52 -32.04
CA ALA A 172 -21.94 7.91 -30.74
C ALA A 172 -21.61 6.87 -29.66
N ALA A 173 -21.78 5.58 -29.94
CA ALA A 173 -21.42 4.50 -29.02
C ALA A 173 -19.92 4.47 -28.74
N MET A 174 -19.08 4.68 -29.78
CA MET A 174 -17.63 4.78 -29.62
C MET A 174 -17.24 5.95 -28.72
N GLN A 175 -17.84 7.13 -28.91
CA GLN A 175 -17.60 8.28 -28.04
C GLN A 175 -18.04 8.03 -26.60
N GLN A 176 -19.22 7.41 -26.40
CA GLN A 176 -19.70 7.02 -25.08
C GLN A 176 -18.76 6.01 -24.41
N ALA A 177 -18.24 5.05 -25.16
CA ALA A 177 -17.28 4.07 -24.66
C ALA A 177 -15.94 4.72 -24.26
N VAL A 178 -15.43 5.67 -25.06
CA VAL A 178 -14.21 6.43 -24.73
C VAL A 178 -14.42 7.30 -23.49
N ILE A 179 -15.51 8.07 -23.42
CA ILE A 179 -15.79 8.93 -22.25
C ILE A 179 -16.04 8.08 -21.00
N GLY A 180 -16.82 7.00 -21.13
CA GLY A 180 -17.11 6.06 -20.05
C GLY A 180 -15.84 5.39 -19.51
N SER A 181 -14.96 4.90 -20.39
CA SER A 181 -13.68 4.31 -20.00
C SER A 181 -12.75 5.31 -19.31
N LEU A 182 -12.69 6.56 -19.80
CA LEU A 182 -11.92 7.63 -19.17
C LEU A 182 -12.45 7.97 -17.77
N LEU A 183 -13.77 8.08 -17.61
CA LEU A 183 -14.40 8.35 -16.30
C LEU A 183 -14.11 7.24 -15.30
N VAL A 184 -14.30 5.99 -15.70
CA VAL A 184 -13.99 4.81 -14.88
C VAL A 184 -12.52 4.81 -14.47
N PHE A 185 -11.60 5.08 -15.41
CA PHE A 185 -10.18 5.18 -15.13
C PHE A 185 -9.85 6.29 -14.12
N VAL A 186 -10.39 7.49 -14.30
CA VAL A 186 -10.17 8.63 -13.41
C VAL A 186 -10.73 8.35 -12.02
N ILE A 187 -11.93 7.78 -11.91
CA ILE A 187 -12.57 7.45 -10.64
C ILE A 187 -11.78 6.37 -9.91
N ALA A 188 -11.46 5.26 -10.58
CA ALA A 188 -10.70 4.15 -9.98
C ALA A 188 -9.32 4.62 -9.49
N THR A 189 -8.62 5.42 -10.30
CA THR A 189 -7.31 5.98 -9.94
C THR A 189 -7.43 6.95 -8.77
N SER A 190 -8.41 7.87 -8.80
CA SER A 190 -8.61 8.85 -7.72
C SER A 190 -8.90 8.17 -6.39
N ILE A 191 -9.81 7.18 -6.37
CA ILE A 191 -10.13 6.42 -5.17
C ILE A 191 -8.90 5.66 -4.67
N GLY A 192 -8.17 4.98 -5.56
CA GLY A 192 -6.95 4.27 -5.21
C GLY A 192 -5.87 5.19 -4.63
N SER A 193 -5.66 6.37 -5.24
CA SER A 193 -4.72 7.38 -4.76
C SER A 193 -5.11 7.92 -3.38
N VAL A 194 -6.39 8.20 -3.12
CA VAL A 194 -6.87 8.67 -1.82
C VAL A 194 -6.67 7.60 -0.74
N ILE A 195 -7.04 6.35 -1.01
CA ILE A 195 -6.84 5.24 -0.06
C ILE A 195 -5.35 5.06 0.25
N PHE A 196 -4.51 5.03 -0.79
CA PHE A 196 -3.07 4.90 -0.64
C PHE A 196 -2.48 6.04 0.19
N TRP A 197 -2.86 7.29 -0.12
CA TRP A 197 -2.39 8.47 0.59
C TRP A 197 -2.77 8.45 2.08
N VAL A 198 -4.01 8.10 2.41
CA VAL A 198 -4.48 7.99 3.81
C VAL A 198 -3.72 6.91 4.58
N VAL A 199 -3.51 5.74 3.96
CA VAL A 199 -2.76 4.64 4.59
C VAL A 199 -1.30 5.05 4.80
N ALA A 200 -0.65 5.61 3.78
CA ALA A 200 0.74 6.07 3.85
C ALA A 200 0.90 7.14 4.95
N GLN A 201 0.03 8.14 4.99
CA GLN A 201 0.09 9.23 5.96
C GLN A 201 -0.09 8.72 7.41
N ARG A 202 -0.99 7.76 7.63
CA ARG A 202 -1.15 7.12 8.95
C ARG A 202 0.10 6.35 9.38
N ILE A 203 0.68 5.56 8.48
CA ILE A 203 1.90 4.80 8.76
C ILE A 203 3.06 5.75 9.07
N SER A 204 3.31 6.74 8.21
CA SER A 204 4.39 7.71 8.41
C SER A 204 4.24 8.50 9.72
N MET A 205 3.01 8.88 10.10
CA MET A 205 2.76 9.58 11.35
C MET A 205 3.11 8.72 12.57
N ILE A 206 2.72 7.44 12.58
CA ILE A 206 2.99 6.53 13.71
C ILE A 206 4.50 6.25 13.80
N ILE A 207 5.17 5.98 12.68
CA ILE A 207 6.62 5.75 12.64
C ILE A 207 7.37 6.97 13.18
N ARG A 208 6.98 8.19 12.77
CA ARG A 208 7.59 9.43 13.31
C ARG A 208 7.41 9.56 14.82
N LYS A 209 6.24 9.22 15.37
CA LYS A 209 5.99 9.24 16.82
C LYS A 209 6.88 8.23 17.57
N ILE A 210 6.99 7.00 17.05
CA ILE A 210 7.84 5.96 17.63
C ILE A 210 9.32 6.38 17.56
N SER A 211 9.79 6.86 16.41
CA SER A 211 11.17 7.34 16.21
C SER A 211 11.52 8.48 17.16
N ASN A 212 10.64 9.49 17.28
CA ASN A 212 10.83 10.61 18.20
C ASN A 212 10.89 10.14 19.66
N ARG A 213 10.08 9.15 20.05
CA ARG A 213 10.13 8.58 21.40
C ARG A 213 11.43 7.83 21.65
N ALA A 214 11.85 6.98 20.71
CA ALA A 214 13.10 6.26 20.81
C ALA A 214 14.30 7.22 20.95
N ARG A 215 14.32 8.31 20.17
CA ARG A 215 15.36 9.36 20.27
C ARG A 215 15.41 10.02 21.65
N ARG A 216 14.24 10.31 22.24
CA ARG A 216 14.17 10.86 23.61
C ARG A 216 14.68 9.90 24.66
N VAL A 217 14.26 8.63 24.58
CA VAL A 217 14.74 7.58 25.49
C VAL A 217 16.25 7.41 25.36
N ALA A 218 16.79 7.41 24.14
CA ALA A 218 18.23 7.37 23.88
C ALA A 218 18.99 8.58 24.46
N SER A 219 18.34 9.75 24.53
CA SER A 219 18.90 10.95 25.19
C SER A 219 18.70 10.99 26.72
N GLY A 220 18.12 9.94 27.32
CA GLY A 220 17.88 9.87 28.77
C GLY A 220 16.59 10.54 29.25
N ASP A 221 15.77 11.14 28.37
CA ASP A 221 14.46 11.70 28.72
C ASP A 221 13.40 10.58 28.84
N LEU A 222 13.26 10.06 30.07
CA LEU A 222 12.25 9.05 30.43
C LEU A 222 10.98 9.66 31.07
N SER A 223 10.86 10.99 31.12
CA SER A 223 9.81 11.70 31.86
C SER A 223 8.46 11.71 31.14
N ARG A 224 8.46 11.52 29.83
CA ARG A 224 7.28 11.70 28.97
C ARG A 224 6.29 10.53 29.10
N ALA A 225 5.00 10.83 28.91
CA ALA A 225 3.92 9.84 28.87
C ALA A 225 4.14 8.78 27.77
N ASP A 226 3.61 7.59 27.98
CA ASP A 226 3.75 6.45 27.07
C ASP A 226 3.12 6.73 25.70
N LEU A 227 3.65 6.08 24.65
CA LEU A 227 3.07 6.13 23.31
C LEU A 227 1.66 5.54 23.34
N PRO A 228 0.66 6.18 22.68
CA PRO A 228 -0.69 5.64 22.61
C PRO A 228 -0.68 4.34 21.79
N VAL A 229 -1.00 3.22 22.44
CA VAL A 229 -1.14 1.91 21.79
C VAL A 229 -2.57 1.79 21.27
N LYS A 230 -2.76 2.17 20.00
CA LYS A 230 -4.04 2.02 19.30
C LYS A 230 -3.92 0.94 18.22
N GLY A 231 -4.84 -0.03 18.24
CA GLY A 231 -4.86 -1.14 17.29
C GLY A 231 -4.22 -2.43 17.83
N ARG A 232 -4.02 -3.40 16.93
CA ARG A 232 -3.40 -4.71 17.21
C ARG A 232 -2.40 -5.11 16.11
N ASP A 233 -1.92 -4.14 15.34
CA ASP A 233 -0.95 -4.36 14.27
C ASP A 233 0.50 -4.26 14.78
N GLU A 234 1.45 -4.53 13.89
CA GLU A 234 2.89 -4.53 14.14
C GLU A 234 3.37 -3.15 14.66
N LEU A 235 2.73 -2.05 14.24
CA LEU A 235 3.05 -0.72 14.74
C LEU A 235 2.60 -0.52 16.19
N SER A 236 1.42 -1.05 16.55
CA SER A 236 0.94 -1.03 17.94
C SER A 236 1.82 -1.89 18.87
N GLN A 237 2.28 -3.05 18.39
CA GLN A 237 3.23 -3.90 19.12
C GLN A 237 4.58 -3.20 19.30
N LEU A 238 5.09 -2.53 18.26
CA LEU A 238 6.32 -1.75 18.36
C LEU A 238 6.22 -0.61 19.37
N ALA A 239 5.10 0.12 19.39
CA ALA A 239 4.83 1.15 20.39
C ALA A 239 4.79 0.57 21.81
N GLN A 240 4.16 -0.60 21.99
CA GLN A 240 4.10 -1.29 23.27
C GLN A 240 5.48 -1.73 23.77
N ASN A 241 6.33 -2.26 22.87
CA ASN A 241 7.70 -2.66 23.20
C ASN A 241 8.56 -1.45 23.64
N ILE A 242 8.42 -0.30 22.99
CA ILE A 242 9.11 0.94 23.39
C ILE A 242 8.64 1.44 24.76
N ASN A 243 7.34 1.34 25.06
CA ASN A 243 6.82 1.70 26.37
C ASN A 243 7.37 0.76 27.46
N LEU A 244 7.39 -0.55 27.21
CA LEU A 244 7.95 -1.54 28.12
C LEU A 244 9.43 -1.26 28.41
N MET A 245 10.23 -1.01 27.37
CA MET A 245 11.65 -0.64 27.49
C MET A 245 11.84 0.64 28.32
N THR A 246 11.04 1.69 28.07
CA THR A 246 11.09 2.94 28.84
C THR A 246 10.80 2.69 30.33
N ASN A 247 9.78 1.88 30.63
CA ASN A 247 9.39 1.58 32.01
C ASN A 247 10.44 0.73 32.74
N GLN A 248 11.07 -0.22 32.06
CA GLN A 248 12.19 -1.00 32.61
C GLN A 248 13.40 -0.11 32.92
N LEU A 249 13.77 0.79 32.01
CA LEU A 249 14.84 1.77 32.25
C LEU A 249 14.52 2.68 33.43
N ARG A 250 13.28 3.18 33.54
CA ARG A 250 12.85 4.00 34.67
C ARG A 250 12.96 3.24 36.00
N SER A 251 12.52 1.99 36.04
CA SER A 251 12.64 1.14 37.23
C SER A 251 14.10 0.91 37.63
N MET A 252 14.99 0.69 36.66
CA MET A 252 16.42 0.53 36.89
C MET A 252 17.04 1.79 37.50
N ILE A 253 16.71 2.98 36.97
CA ILE A 253 17.16 4.27 37.52
C ILE A 253 16.69 4.45 38.98
N VAL A 254 15.43 4.11 39.28
CA VAL A 254 14.89 4.21 40.66
C VAL A 254 15.64 3.28 41.61
N LYS A 255 15.89 2.02 41.20
CA LYS A 255 16.68 1.07 42.00
C LYS A 255 18.11 1.54 42.23
N LEU A 256 18.75 2.07 41.18
CA LEU A 256 20.11 2.61 41.27
C LEU A 256 20.18 3.82 42.20
N SER A 257 19.18 4.70 42.15
CA SER A 257 19.09 5.85 43.06
C SER A 257 18.91 5.40 44.51
N GLY A 258 18.08 4.39 44.78
CA GLY A 258 17.93 3.81 46.13
C GLY A 258 19.21 3.15 46.65
N ALA A 259 19.92 2.42 45.78
CA ALA A 259 21.22 1.84 46.13
C ALA A 259 22.26 2.92 46.44
N SER A 260 22.31 4.00 45.65
CA SER A 260 23.19 5.16 45.88
C SER A 260 22.89 5.87 47.21
N GLN A 261 21.61 6.02 47.56
CA GLN A 261 21.21 6.58 48.85
C GLN A 261 21.68 5.70 50.01
N THR A 262 21.56 4.38 49.86
CA THR A 262 22.01 3.41 50.87
C THR A 262 23.54 3.47 51.05
N ILE A 263 24.28 3.53 49.95
CA ILE A 263 25.74 3.71 49.98
C ILE A 263 26.09 5.01 50.69
N THR A 264 25.40 6.11 50.38
CA THR A 264 25.62 7.42 51.01
C THR A 264 25.39 7.35 52.52
N SER A 265 24.29 6.73 52.98
CA SER A 265 24.03 6.57 54.42
C SER A 265 25.08 5.68 55.10
N SER A 266 25.48 4.57 54.49
CA SER A 266 26.52 3.69 55.04
C SER A 266 27.89 4.38 55.09
N SER A 267 28.21 5.23 54.10
CA SER A 267 29.42 6.06 54.15
C SER A 267 29.36 7.09 55.27
N GLN A 268 28.21 7.70 55.55
CA GLN A 268 28.04 8.63 56.68
C GLN A 268 28.19 7.91 58.03
N GLU A 269 27.61 6.73 58.18
CA GLU A 269 27.74 5.89 59.38
C GLU A 269 29.18 5.42 59.60
N LEU A 270 29.88 5.03 58.52
CA LEU A 270 31.30 4.68 58.57
C LEU A 270 32.17 5.86 59.02
N VAL A 271 31.89 7.08 58.54
CA VAL A 271 32.61 8.29 58.96
C VAL A 271 32.37 8.57 60.46
N ALA A 272 31.11 8.45 60.92
CA ALA A 272 30.79 8.60 62.34
C ALA A 272 31.52 7.55 63.21
N THR A 273 31.44 6.28 62.82
CA THR A 273 32.11 5.17 63.53
C THR A 273 33.63 5.37 63.56
N THR A 274 34.22 5.81 62.45
CA THR A 274 35.66 6.11 62.36
C THR A 274 36.04 7.26 63.30
N THR A 275 35.17 8.27 63.44
CA THR A 275 35.37 9.40 64.37
C THR A 275 35.35 8.93 65.82
N ASP A 276 34.38 8.08 66.18
CA ASP A 276 34.27 7.48 67.52
C ASP A 276 35.48 6.61 67.85
N VAL A 277 35.93 5.78 66.91
CA VAL A 277 37.14 4.94 67.06
C VAL A 277 38.37 5.82 67.28
N ASN A 278 38.51 6.93 66.54
CA ASN A 278 39.64 7.84 66.70
C ASN A 278 39.65 8.51 68.08
N SER A 279 38.48 8.96 68.56
CA SER A 279 38.33 9.49 69.93
C SER A 279 38.62 8.44 71.01
N GLY A 280 38.18 7.20 70.80
CA GLY A 280 38.53 6.06 71.66
C GLY A 280 40.05 5.80 71.68
N ALA A 281 40.71 5.86 70.53
CA ALA A 281 42.16 5.70 70.42
C ALA A 281 42.93 6.83 71.15
N GLU A 282 42.44 8.08 71.08
CA GLU A 282 42.98 9.19 71.88
C GLU A 282 42.84 8.91 73.39
N THR A 283 41.67 8.43 73.82
CA THR A 283 41.41 8.08 75.23
C THR A 283 42.32 6.95 75.72
N VAL A 284 42.53 5.93 74.89
CA VAL A 284 43.47 4.83 75.18
C VAL A 284 44.90 5.35 75.27
N THR A 285 45.31 6.20 74.32
CA THR A 285 46.64 6.82 74.34
C THR A 285 46.87 7.61 75.62
N TYR A 286 45.90 8.43 76.03
CA TYR A 286 45.93 9.16 77.30
C TYR A 286 46.05 8.21 78.51
N SER A 287 45.26 7.13 78.53
CA SER A 287 45.30 6.16 79.62
C SER A 287 46.65 5.44 79.71
N VAL A 288 47.24 5.07 78.57
CA VAL A 288 48.58 4.46 78.50
C VAL A 288 49.64 5.43 79.02
N GLN A 289 49.56 6.70 78.64
CA GLN A 289 50.47 7.73 79.13
C GLN A 289 50.34 7.91 80.65
N HIS A 290 49.11 7.97 81.17
CA HIS A 290 48.86 8.07 82.60
C HIS A 290 49.36 6.83 83.36
N ILE A 291 49.20 5.62 82.82
CA ILE A 291 49.76 4.40 83.42
C ILE A 291 51.28 4.44 83.44
N ALA A 292 51.92 4.94 82.36
CA ALA A 292 53.38 5.09 82.33
C ALA A 292 53.87 6.07 83.40
N GLU A 293 53.15 7.17 83.62
CA GLU A 293 53.42 8.12 84.72
C GLU A 293 53.27 7.44 86.09
N GLN A 294 52.16 6.73 86.33
CA GLN A 294 51.95 5.97 87.57
C GLN A 294 53.01 4.89 87.80
N GLN A 295 53.48 4.22 86.75
CA GLN A 295 54.58 3.27 86.83
C GLN A 295 55.89 3.96 87.23
N SER A 296 56.15 5.17 86.72
CA SER A 296 57.31 5.97 87.13
C SER A 296 57.23 6.32 88.63
N GLU A 297 56.07 6.78 89.10
CA GLU A 297 55.85 7.06 90.52
C GLU A 297 55.99 5.80 91.40
N LEU A 298 55.43 4.66 90.95
CA LEU A 298 55.56 3.39 91.64
C LEU A 298 57.02 2.93 91.71
N HIS A 299 57.77 3.07 90.62
CA HIS A 299 59.19 2.75 90.59
C HIS A 299 59.98 3.62 91.58
N GLU A 300 59.68 4.92 91.65
CA GLU A 300 60.26 5.81 92.64
C GLU A 300 59.91 5.38 94.07
N SER A 301 58.65 5.03 94.33
CA SER A 301 58.21 4.52 95.63
C SER A 301 58.93 3.22 96.01
N ILE A 302 59.09 2.28 95.07
CA ILE A 302 59.85 1.03 95.28
C ILE A 302 61.31 1.35 95.62
N ASN A 303 61.93 2.33 94.94
CA ASN A 303 63.30 2.75 95.25
C ASN A 303 63.39 3.38 96.65
N ARG A 304 62.43 4.23 97.05
CA ARG A 304 62.35 4.76 98.42
C ARG A 304 62.17 3.65 99.45
N SER A 305 61.31 2.68 99.19
CA SER A 305 61.13 1.50 100.06
C SER A 305 62.42 0.68 100.15
N LYS A 306 63.12 0.44 99.04
CA LYS A 306 64.44 -0.22 99.06
C LYS A 306 65.45 0.54 99.91
N GLN A 307 65.56 1.86 99.75
CA GLN A 307 66.43 2.68 100.60
C GLN A 307 66.04 2.56 102.09
N THR A 308 64.75 2.57 102.40
CA THR A 308 64.25 2.37 103.76
C THR A 308 64.63 0.99 104.31
N PHE A 309 64.51 -0.06 103.50
CA PHE A 309 64.96 -1.41 103.88
C PHE A 309 66.47 -1.49 104.09
N THR A 310 67.29 -0.84 103.24
CA THR A 310 68.74 -0.78 103.44
C THR A 310 69.11 -0.06 104.74
N ILE A 311 68.46 1.07 105.04
CA ILE A 311 68.65 1.78 106.32
C ILE A 311 68.25 0.87 107.49
N MET A 312 67.13 0.16 107.36
CA MET A 312 66.67 -0.78 108.39
C MET A 312 67.63 -1.96 108.58
N ASP A 313 68.21 -2.49 107.51
CA ASP A 313 69.22 -3.56 107.56
C ASP A 313 70.50 -3.08 108.25
N GLN A 314 70.94 -1.85 107.94
CA GLN A 314 72.07 -1.20 108.64
C GLN A 314 71.77 -0.98 110.14
N GLU A 315 70.56 -0.55 110.48
CA GLU A 315 70.12 -0.40 111.88
C GLU A 315 70.10 -1.74 112.61
N ILE A 316 69.64 -2.83 111.95
CA ILE A 316 69.66 -4.18 112.50
C ILE A 316 71.10 -4.67 112.70
N GLU A 317 72.00 -4.45 111.73
CA GLU A 317 73.43 -4.76 111.89
C GLU A 317 74.06 -3.97 113.03
N HIS A 318 73.74 -2.68 113.16
CA HIS A 318 74.23 -1.84 114.25
C HIS A 318 73.67 -2.28 115.61
N ALA A 319 72.41 -2.69 115.67
CA ALA A 319 71.80 -3.25 116.87
C ALA A 319 72.43 -4.60 117.23
N ALA A 320 72.68 -5.47 116.24
CA ALA A 320 73.34 -6.75 116.44
C ALA A 320 74.79 -6.58 116.91
N SER A 321 75.54 -5.63 116.34
CA SER A 321 76.90 -5.32 116.79
C SER A 321 76.91 -4.73 118.19
N SER A 322 75.98 -3.83 118.51
CA SER A 322 75.80 -3.29 119.86
C SER A 322 75.45 -4.38 120.87
N LEU A 323 74.59 -5.33 120.51
CA LEU A 323 74.28 -6.50 121.33
C LEU A 323 75.50 -7.41 121.50
N GLN A 324 76.29 -7.61 120.45
CA GLN A 324 77.55 -8.36 120.54
C GLN A 324 78.52 -7.66 121.51
N THR A 325 78.69 -6.34 121.41
CA THR A 325 79.52 -5.56 122.34
C THR A 325 79.00 -5.65 123.77
N ILE A 326 77.69 -5.56 123.99
CA ILE A 326 77.10 -5.74 125.31
C ILE A 326 77.38 -7.15 125.85
N VAL A 327 77.24 -8.19 125.02
CA VAL A 327 77.56 -9.58 125.42
C VAL A 327 79.04 -9.71 125.76
N THR A 328 79.95 -9.14 124.95
CA THR A 328 81.40 -9.18 125.20
C THR A 328 81.80 -8.37 126.44
N ASP A 329 81.21 -7.20 126.67
CA ASP A 329 81.40 -6.40 127.90
C ASP A 329 80.86 -7.14 129.13
N ASN A 330 79.78 -7.91 128.98
CA ASN A 330 79.25 -8.76 130.06
C ASN A 330 80.17 -9.96 130.36
N GLU A 331 80.74 -10.60 129.33
CA GLU A 331 81.73 -11.67 129.49
C GLU A 331 83.02 -11.14 130.15
N GLN A 332 83.51 -9.96 129.76
CA GLN A 332 84.65 -9.32 130.43
C GLN A 332 84.35 -8.89 131.88
N SER A 333 83.11 -8.49 132.17
CA SER A 333 82.70 -8.17 133.54
C SER A 333 82.60 -9.42 134.43
N TYR A 334 82.32 -10.59 133.86
CA TYR A 334 82.35 -11.87 134.60
C TYR A 334 83.78 -12.31 134.93
N ASP A 335 84.72 -12.14 134.00
CA ASP A 335 86.13 -12.50 134.20
C ASP A 335 86.88 -11.54 135.16
N GLN A 336 86.37 -10.34 135.42
CA GLN A 336 86.92 -9.43 136.45
C GLN A 336 86.37 -9.66 137.87
N VAL A 337 85.44 -10.60 138.05
CA VAL A 337 84.76 -10.87 139.33
C VAL A 337 85.08 -12.29 139.88
N SER A 338 85.93 -13.08 139.22
CA SER A 338 86.51 -14.32 139.75
C SER A 338 88.03 -14.25 139.86
#